data_AF-A0A7W8CCY1-F1
#
_entry.id   AF-A0A7W8CCY1-F1
#
_cell.length_a   1.000
_cell.length_b   1.000
_cell.length_c   1.000
_cell.angle_alpha   90.00
_cell.angle_beta   90.00
_cell.angle_gamma   90.00
#
_symmetry.space_group_name_H-M   'P 1'
#
loop_
_entity.id
_entity.type
_entity.pdbx_description
1 polymer ?
#
loop_
_entity_poly.entity_id
_entity_poly.type
_entity_poly.pdbx_seq_one_letter_code
_entity_poly.pdbx_strand_id
1 'polypeptide(L)' 'MRQSRNAQLTFEFVINGPQGQARGTLSDVTILNQPGPPLPLSWTIGLLPLIALAVFITVASRRTKPRRQPLTV' A
#
# COMPACT_ATOMS: atom_id res chain seq x y z
N MET A 1 11.44 -17.13 -0.60
CA MET A 1 10.78 -16.65 0.64
C MET A 1 11.82 -15.97 1.51
N ARG A 2 11.74 -14.65 1.69
CA ARG A 2 12.74 -13.85 2.42
C ARG A 2 12.38 -13.90 3.91
N GLN A 3 13.24 -14.49 4.72
CA GLN A 3 13.06 -14.63 6.16
C GLN A 3 12.87 -13.23 6.78
N SER A 4 11.70 -12.99 7.38
CA SER A 4 11.41 -11.80 8.16
C SER A 4 12.31 -11.81 9.40
N ARG A 5 13.47 -11.15 9.33
CA ARG A 5 14.26 -10.89 10.54
C ARG A 5 13.54 -9.80 11.32
N ASN A 6 13.08 -10.14 12.51
CA ASN A 6 12.67 -9.14 13.48
C ASN A 6 13.93 -8.32 13.82
N ALA A 7 13.88 -7.01 13.58
CA ALA A 7 14.95 -6.13 13.99
C ALA A 7 14.78 -5.85 15.49
N GLN A 8 15.83 -6.13 16.26
CA GLN A 8 15.91 -5.74 17.66
C GLN A 8 16.61 -4.38 17.71
N LEU A 9 15.95 -3.40 18.35
CA LEU A 9 16.49 -2.06 18.52
C LEU A 9 16.72 -1.77 20.00
N THR A 10 17.81 -1.08 20.30
CA THR A 10 18.13 -0.56 21.63
C THR A 10 18.09 0.95 21.59
N PHE A 11 17.35 1.55 22.53
CA PHE A 11 17.32 2.99 22.71
C PHE A 11 18.07 3.37 23.97
N GLU A 12 19.02 4.28 23.84
CA GLU A 12 19.71 4.90 24.96
C GLU A 12 19.19 6.33 25.13
N PHE A 13 18.77 6.66 26.35
CA PHE A 13 18.27 7.98 26.70
C PHE A 13 19.16 8.58 27.78
N VAL A 14 19.54 9.83 27.58
CA VAL A 14 20.28 10.63 28.56
C VAL A 14 19.41 11.81 28.96
N ILE A 15 19.15 11.96 30.25
CA ILE A 15 18.31 13.01 30.80
C ILE A 15 19.20 13.82 31.76
N ASN A 16 19.38 15.11 31.49
CA ASN A 16 20.11 16.01 32.38
C ASN A 16 19.11 16.83 33.21
N GLY A 17 19.26 16.82 34.53
CA GLY A 17 18.42 17.60 35.45
C GLY A 17 19.24 18.32 36.52
N PRO A 18 18.57 19.10 37.39
CA PRO A 18 19.23 19.84 38.48
C PRO A 18 20.01 18.94 39.45
N GLN A 19 19.61 17.67 39.54
CA GLN A 19 20.24 16.64 40.38
C GLN A 19 21.34 15.84 39.65
N GLY A 20 21.70 16.23 38.42
CA GLY A 20 22.71 15.56 37.60
C GLY A 20 22.13 14.78 36.40
N GLN A 21 22.97 13.94 35.81
CA GLN A 21 22.66 13.15 34.60
C GLN A 21 22.08 11.78 34.98
N ALA A 22 20.92 11.45 34.42
CA ALA A 22 20.33 10.13 34.44
C ALA A 22 20.47 9.46 33.05
N ARG A 23 20.70 8.15 33.04
CA ARG A 23 20.74 7.33 31.82
C ARG A 23 19.73 6.21 31.92
N GLY A 24 19.03 5.94 30.82
CA GLY A 24 18.09 4.83 30.69
C GLY A 24 18.36 4.07 29.40
N THR A 25 18.21 2.75 29.45
CA THR A 25 18.36 1.89 28.28
C THR A 25 17.10 1.06 28.12
N LEU A 26 16.50 1.12 26.93
CA LEU A 26 15.39 0.27 26.52
C LEU A 26 15.91 -0.72 25.48
N SER A 27 16.22 -1.94 25.93
CA SER A 27 16.61 -3.05 25.07
C SER A 27 15.39 -3.83 24.58
N ASP A 28 15.61 -4.73 23.62
CA ASP A 28 14.64 -5.72 23.17
C ASP A 28 13.35 -5.15 22.56
N VAL A 29 13.42 -3.92 22.02
CA VAL A 29 12.29 -3.35 21.28
C VAL A 29 12.11 -4.15 20.00
N THR A 30 11.04 -4.95 19.98
CA THR A 30 10.68 -5.79 18.85
C THR A 30 9.95 -4.95 17.81
N ILE A 31 10.60 -4.67 16.69
CA ILE A 31 9.92 -4.10 15.53
C ILE A 31 9.22 -5.25 14.82
N LEU A 32 7.88 -5.25 14.92
CA LEU A 32 7.08 -6.17 14.14
C LEU A 32 7.31 -5.84 12.67
N ASN A 33 7.83 -6.80 11.92
CA ASN A 33 7.87 -6.68 10.49
C ASN A 33 6.41 -6.66 10.03
N GLN A 34 5.90 -5.50 9.62
CA GLN A 34 4.62 -5.41 8.93
C GLN A 34 4.93 -5.59 7.45
N PRO A 35 4.91 -6.82 6.92
CA PRO A 35 4.88 -6.97 5.48
C PRO A 35 3.58 -6.31 5.03
N GLY A 36 3.67 -5.24 4.25
CA GLY A 36 2.51 -4.79 3.49
C GLY A 36 1.93 -5.98 2.70
N PRO A 37 0.62 -5.97 2.36
CA PRO A 37 0.05 -7.02 1.55
C PRO A 37 0.93 -7.24 0.31
N PRO A 38 1.17 -8.50 -0.09
CA PRO A 38 2.10 -8.82 -1.16
C PRO A 38 1.91 -7.88 -2.35
N LEU A 39 2.99 -7.27 -2.86
CA LEU A 39 2.91 -6.23 -3.88
C LEU A 39 1.91 -6.58 -5.01
N PRO A 40 1.91 -7.80 -5.60
CA PRO A 40 0.94 -8.17 -6.63
C PRO A 40 -0.52 -8.11 -6.19
N LEU A 41 -0.81 -8.44 -4.92
CA LEU A 41 -2.16 -8.42 -4.36
C LEU A 41 -2.68 -6.98 -4.27
N SER A 42 -1.86 -6.08 -3.74
CA SER A 42 -2.18 -4.65 -3.61
C SER A 42 -2.48 -4.01 -4.98
N TRP A 43 -1.69 -4.34 -6.00
CA TRP A 43 -1.91 -3.88 -7.37
C TRP A 43 -3.18 -4.47 -8.01
N THR A 44 -3.43 -5.76 -7.80
CA THR A 44 -4.62 -6.43 -8.36
C THR A 44 -5.91 -5.81 -7.80
N ILE A 45 -5.96 -5.56 -6.49
CA ILE A 45 -7.11 -4.91 -5.85
C ILE A 45 -7.24 -3.45 -6.30
N GLY A 46 -6.12 -2.73 -6.35
CA GLY A 46 -6.08 -1.32 -6.79
C GLY A 46 -6.56 -1.11 -8.24
N LEU A 47 -6.43 -2.11 -9.10
CA LEU A 47 -6.87 -2.04 -10.51
C LEU A 47 -8.35 -2.34 -10.71
N LEU A 48 -9.07 -2.89 -9.72
CA LEU A 48 -10.48 -3.25 -9.88
C LEU A 48 -11.37 -2.08 -10.34
N PRO A 49 -11.28 -0.86 -9.78
CA PRO A 49 -12.09 0.27 -10.25
C PRO A 49 -11.80 0.63 -11.71
N LEU A 50 -10.52 0.57 -12.11
CA LEU A 50 -10.09 0.91 -13.47
C LEU A 50 -10.56 -0.14 -14.48
N ILE A 51 -10.46 -1.42 -14.14
CA ILE A 51 -10.99 -2.53 -14.96
C ILE A 51 -12.51 -2.42 -15.08
N ALA A 52 -13.22 -2.15 -13.98
CA ALA A 52 -14.66 -1.98 -13.98
C ALA A 52 -15.08 -0.81 -14.89
N LEU A 53 -14.38 0.32 -14.83
CA LEU A 53 -14.62 1.47 -15.71
C LEU A 53 -14.38 1.12 -17.18
N ALA A 54 -13.27 0.45 -17.50
CA ALA A 54 -12.95 0.06 -18.87
C ALA A 54 -14.01 -0.90 -19.44
N VAL A 55 -14.47 -1.87 -18.64
CA VAL A 55 -15.57 -2.79 -19.01
C VAL A 55 -16.86 -2.01 -19.21
N PHE A 56 -17.21 -1.10 -18.30
CA PHE A 56 -18.42 -0.29 -18.40
C PHE A 56 -18.44 0.54 -19.69
N ILE A 57 -17.37 1.27 -19.99
CA ILE A 57 -17.24 2.05 -21.23
C ILE A 57 -17.39 1.15 -22.45
N THR A 58 -16.67 0.02 -22.46
CA THR A 58 -16.72 -0.94 -23.58
C THR A 58 -18.14 -1.46 -23.82
N VAL A 59 -18.85 -1.82 -22.76
CA VAL A 59 -20.23 -2.31 -22.84
C VAL A 59 -21.17 -1.19 -23.30
N ALA A 60 -21.05 0.00 -22.73
CA ALA A 60 -21.85 1.16 -23.11
C ALA A 60 -21.67 1.47 -24.60
N SER A 61 -20.43 1.58 -25.09
CA SER A 61 -20.13 1.83 -26.51
C SER A 61 -20.64 0.73 -27.44
N ARG A 62 -20.63 -0.53 -27.01
CA ARG A 62 -21.22 -1.63 -27.80
C ARG A 62 -22.74 -1.51 -27.88
N ARG A 63 -23.39 -1.08 -26.81
CA ARG A 63 -24.85 -0.94 -26.74
C ARG A 63 -25.38 0.32 -27.42
N THR A 64 -24.61 1.41 -27.42
CA THR A 64 -25.03 2.70 -27.98
C THR A 64 -24.51 2.96 -29.38
N LYS A 65 -23.70 2.07 -29.96
CA LYS A 65 -23.21 2.21 -31.34
C LYS A 65 -24.41 2.38 -32.28
N PRO A 66 -24.58 3.56 -32.92
CA PRO A 66 -25.58 3.72 -33.96
C PRO A 66 -25.25 2.72 -35.06
N ARG A 67 -26.23 1.94 -35.53
CA ARG A 67 -26.12 1.24 -36.80
C ARG A 67 -25.68 2.31 -37.79
N ARG A 68 -24.45 2.23 -38.31
CA ARG A 68 -23.91 3.20 -39.27
C ARG A 68 -24.91 3.27 -40.42
N GLN A 69 -25.82 4.23 -40.39
CA GLN A 69 -26.75 4.45 -41.46
C GLN A 69 -25.93 5.01 -42.60
N PRO A 70 -25.96 4.39 -43.78
CA PRO A 70 -25.26 4.94 -44.93
C PRO A 70 -25.78 6.36 -45.14
N LEU A 71 -24.86 7.32 -45.21
CA LEU A 71 -25.19 8.68 -45.61
C LEU A 71 -25.62 8.60 -47.08
N THR A 72 -26.92 8.58 -47.31
CA THR A 72 -27.48 8.71 -48.65
C THR A 72 -27.28 10.17 -49.07
N VAL A 73 -26.31 10.40 -49.96
CA VAL A 73 -26.12 11.65 -50.71
C VAL A 73 -26.88 11.53 -52.02
#